data_AF-A0A2N1QPM5-F1
#
_entry.id   AF-A0A2N1QPM5-F1
#
_cell.length_a   1.000
_cell.length_b   1.000
_cell.length_c   1.000
_cell.angle_alpha   90.00
_cell.angle_beta   90.00
_cell.angle_gamma   90.00
#
_symmetry.space_group_name_H-M   'P 1'
#
loop_
_entity.id
_entity.type
_entity.pdbx_description
1 polymer ?
#
loop_
_entity_poly.entity_id
_entity_poly.type
_entity_poly.pdbx_seq_one_letter_code
_entity_poly.pdbx_strand_id
1 'polypeptide(L)'
;MFEALMPYRKESSTLLSQQIAAQVFPQAILFSGARYGGRLTLAMETARVLSCQDDGAGWCTCTSCKQFATYGMSNVVVVGTRDHKSRIEAALVNFAELRTEESRRQLVRTMRIMLLQYHGALLESADQKGSSAFDAASNVDEALMEIESASPGDFPRLAEMIRSVLKPLYAQFKRTVTLSIGQVRSLQEWTMQTSFGNVPRFI
;
A
#
# COMPACT_ATOMS: atom_id res chain seq x y z
N MET A 1 9.82 13.79 11.26
CA MET A 1 9.09 13.34 10.06
C MET A 1 10.08 12.87 8.99
N PHE A 2 9.75 11.83 8.21
CA PHE A 2 10.55 11.31 7.08
C PHE A 2 11.98 10.81 7.40
N GLU A 3 12.30 10.54 8.66
CA GLU A 3 13.66 10.17 9.11
C GLU A 3 14.20 8.94 8.37
N ALA A 4 13.35 7.96 8.09
CA ALA A 4 13.72 6.75 7.35
C ALA A 4 14.09 7.02 5.88
N LEU A 5 13.62 8.14 5.30
CA LEU A 5 13.86 8.51 3.90
C LEU A 5 14.94 9.58 3.74
N MET A 6 15.24 10.35 4.79
CA MET A 6 16.26 11.40 4.75
C MET A 6 17.62 10.96 4.19
N PRO A 7 18.17 9.78 4.55
CA PRO A 7 19.47 9.33 4.00
C PRO A 7 19.48 9.17 2.48
N TYR A 8 18.32 8.91 1.87
CA TYR A 8 18.19 8.59 0.44
C TYR A 8 17.54 9.73 -0.36
N ARG A 9 16.74 10.58 0.30
CA ARG A 9 15.87 11.61 -0.30
C ARG A 9 15.85 12.88 0.55
N LYS A 10 17.04 13.39 0.92
CA LYS A 10 17.19 14.54 1.83
C LYS A 10 16.37 15.76 1.43
N GLU A 11 16.49 16.20 0.18
CA GLU A 11 15.82 17.42 -0.31
C GLU A 11 14.30 17.29 -0.23
N SER A 12 13.73 16.24 -0.81
CA SER A 12 12.28 16.00 -0.79
C SER A 12 11.75 15.82 0.64
N SER A 13 12.46 15.06 1.48
CA SER A 13 12.05 14.84 2.88
C SER A 13 12.06 16.14 3.68
N THR A 14 13.05 17.00 3.45
CA THR A 14 13.17 18.31 4.12
C THR A 14 12.05 19.25 3.69
N LEU A 15 11.79 19.37 2.37
CA LEU A 15 10.73 20.20 1.83
C LEU A 15 9.35 19.77 2.36
N LEU A 16 9.03 18.47 2.31
CA LEU A 16 7.76 17.94 2.78
C LEU A 16 7.58 18.19 4.30
N SER A 17 8.63 17.96 5.09
CA SER A 17 8.60 18.23 6.53
C SER A 17 8.32 19.70 6.84
N GLN A 18 8.96 20.63 6.12
CA GLN A 18 8.75 22.06 6.28
C GLN A 18 7.32 22.48 5.90
N GLN A 19 6.81 21.98 4.77
CA GLN A 19 5.45 22.32 4.31
C GLN A 19 4.37 21.80 5.26
N ILE A 20 4.53 20.59 5.79
CA ILE A 20 3.60 20.01 6.77
C ILE A 20 3.67 20.78 8.09
N ALA A 21 4.87 21.06 8.60
CA ALA A 21 5.05 21.83 9.84
C ALA A 21 4.47 23.24 9.73
N ALA A 22 4.63 23.90 8.59
CA ALA A 22 4.08 25.23 8.32
C ALA A 22 2.59 25.22 7.95
N GLN A 23 1.93 24.05 7.88
CA GLN A 23 0.51 23.92 7.48
C GLN A 23 0.20 24.52 6.10
N VAL A 24 1.16 24.48 5.19
CA VAL A 24 1.04 24.95 3.79
C VAL A 24 1.08 23.79 2.79
N PHE A 25 0.99 22.56 3.28
CA PHE A 25 1.00 21.36 2.44
C PHE A 25 -0.26 21.32 1.56
N PRO A 26 -0.11 21.26 0.22
CA PRO A 26 -1.25 21.31 -0.70
C PRO A 26 -2.04 19.98 -0.71
N GLN A 27 -3.33 20.07 -1.03
CA GLN A 27 -4.23 18.91 -1.11
C GLN A 27 -3.90 17.96 -2.28
N ALA A 28 -3.15 18.42 -3.28
CA ALA A 28 -2.72 17.61 -4.42
C ALA A 28 -1.22 17.79 -4.64
N ILE A 29 -0.48 16.68 -4.70
CA ILE A 29 0.97 16.65 -4.93
C ILE A 29 1.32 15.72 -6.08
N LEU A 30 2.19 16.20 -6.96
CA LEU A 30 2.82 15.40 -8.00
C LEU A 30 4.23 14.98 -7.58
N PHE A 31 4.41 13.71 -7.25
CA PHE A 31 5.74 13.12 -7.07
C PHE A 31 6.31 12.68 -8.43
N SER A 32 7.22 13.49 -9.00
CA SER A 32 7.89 13.19 -10.28
C SER A 32 9.27 12.54 -10.09
N GLY A 33 9.79 11.91 -11.14
CA GLY A 33 11.11 11.28 -11.11
C GLY A 33 11.18 9.93 -11.84
N ALA A 34 12.40 9.39 -11.95
CA ALA A 34 12.69 8.16 -12.66
C ALA A 34 11.97 6.92 -12.08
N ARG A 35 11.93 5.84 -12.86
CA ARG A 35 11.45 4.53 -12.39
C ARG A 35 12.28 4.10 -11.17
N TYR A 36 11.61 3.56 -10.16
CA TYR A 36 12.20 3.19 -8.87
C TYR A 36 12.79 4.35 -8.05
N GLY A 37 12.51 5.61 -8.39
CA GLY A 37 12.94 6.79 -7.63
C GLY A 37 12.29 7.01 -6.26
N GLY A 38 11.61 6.01 -5.69
CA GLY A 38 10.98 6.14 -4.36
C GLY A 38 9.69 6.98 -4.31
N ARG A 39 9.08 7.31 -5.46
CA ARG A 39 7.88 8.17 -5.54
C ARG A 39 6.71 7.70 -4.65
N LEU A 40 6.33 6.42 -4.73
CA LEU A 40 5.28 5.89 -3.83
C LEU A 40 5.77 5.81 -2.39
N THR A 41 7.04 5.51 -2.15
CA THR A 41 7.57 5.46 -0.79
C THR A 41 7.42 6.83 -0.12
N LEU A 42 7.73 7.92 -0.83
CA LEU A 42 7.49 9.28 -0.36
C LEU A 42 5.99 9.58 -0.18
N ALA A 43 5.14 9.19 -1.15
CA ALA A 43 3.70 9.40 -1.04
C ALA A 43 3.09 8.68 0.18
N MET A 44 3.43 7.40 0.39
CA MET A 44 2.95 6.62 1.54
C MET A 44 3.48 7.15 2.87
N GLU A 45 4.74 7.59 2.92
CA GLU A 45 5.29 8.21 4.13
C GLU A 45 4.64 9.57 4.42
N THR A 46 4.29 10.32 3.38
CA THR A 46 3.54 11.58 3.51
C THR A 46 2.14 11.31 4.07
N ALA A 47 1.43 10.31 3.53
CA ALA A 47 0.15 9.87 4.05
C ALA A 47 0.25 9.40 5.51
N ARG A 48 1.33 8.69 5.89
CA ARG A 48 1.59 8.30 7.29
C ARG A 48 1.72 9.51 8.20
N VAL A 49 2.56 10.47 7.82
CA VAL A 49 2.82 11.68 8.61
C VAL A 49 1.54 12.50 8.78
N LEU A 50 0.78 12.69 7.71
CA LEU A 50 -0.50 13.42 7.76
C LEU A 50 -1.61 12.67 8.52
N SER A 51 -1.54 11.34 8.58
CA SER A 51 -2.47 10.51 9.37
C SER A 51 -2.01 10.31 10.82
N CYS A 52 -0.82 10.80 11.19
CA CYS A 52 -0.26 10.58 12.52
C CYS A 52 -1.08 11.36 13.57
N GLN A 53 -1.27 10.75 14.74
CA GLN A 53 -1.99 11.37 15.86
C GLN A 53 -1.05 12.09 16.85
N ASP A 54 0.27 11.98 16.63
CA ASP A 54 1.31 12.57 17.45
C ASP A 54 2.14 13.59 16.63
N ASP A 55 3.47 13.47 16.64
CA ASP A 55 4.44 14.41 16.04
C ASP A 55 4.89 14.02 14.61
N GLY A 56 4.38 12.92 14.06
CA GLY A 56 4.80 12.40 12.75
C GLY A 56 6.22 11.84 12.72
N ALA A 57 6.86 11.61 13.87
CA ALA A 57 8.18 10.99 13.93
C ALA A 57 8.18 9.58 13.32
N GLY A 58 9.30 9.19 12.72
CA GLY A 58 9.47 7.86 12.11
C GLY A 58 9.36 6.69 13.10
N TRP A 59 9.54 6.95 14.41
CA TRP A 59 9.39 5.97 15.49
C TRP A 59 8.05 6.09 16.24
N CYS A 60 7.11 6.91 15.75
CA CYS A 60 5.79 7.03 16.36
C CYS A 60 5.05 5.68 16.36
N THR A 61 4.34 5.39 17.46
CA THR A 61 3.62 4.11 17.68
C THR A 61 2.11 4.28 17.88
N CYS A 62 1.54 5.43 17.50
CA CYS A 62 0.09 5.62 17.48
C CYS A 62 -0.59 4.58 16.59
N THR A 63 -1.89 4.38 16.79
CA THR A 63 -2.70 3.37 16.07
C THR A 63 -2.58 3.52 14.55
N SER A 64 -2.62 4.75 14.05
CA SER A 64 -2.44 5.07 12.63
C SER A 64 -1.05 4.65 12.14
N CYS A 65 0.04 5.06 12.82
CA CYS A 65 1.40 4.70 12.42
C CYS A 65 1.65 3.18 12.44
N LYS A 66 1.02 2.43 13.37
CA LYS A 66 1.05 0.96 13.38
C LYS A 66 0.39 0.35 12.14
N GLN A 67 -0.77 0.87 11.73
CA GLN A 67 -1.43 0.44 10.48
C GLN A 67 -0.56 0.78 9.25
N PHE A 68 0.09 1.94 9.25
CA PHE A 68 1.04 2.33 8.19
C PHE A 68 2.28 1.46 8.10
N ALA A 69 2.80 0.99 9.24
CA ALA A 69 3.96 0.08 9.25
C ALA A 69 3.68 -1.23 8.51
N THR A 70 2.44 -1.71 8.55
CA THR A 70 2.01 -2.95 7.91
C THR A 70 1.25 -2.76 6.60
N TYR A 71 0.97 -1.51 6.20
CA TYR A 71 0.07 -1.15 5.09
C TYR A 71 -1.37 -1.65 5.24
N GLY A 72 -1.86 -1.76 6.48
CA GLY A 72 -3.24 -2.16 6.80
C GLY A 72 -4.19 -0.99 7.05
N MET A 73 -3.91 0.19 6.50
CA MET A 73 -4.76 1.37 6.69
C MET A 73 -5.93 1.37 5.70
N SER A 74 -7.08 1.89 6.13
CA SER A 74 -8.29 2.02 5.29
C SER A 74 -8.48 3.41 4.69
N ASN A 75 -7.59 4.35 4.99
CA ASN A 75 -7.68 5.74 4.56
C ASN A 75 -6.78 6.05 3.34
N VAL A 76 -6.24 5.02 2.70
CA VAL A 76 -5.41 5.15 1.49
C VAL A 76 -5.97 4.23 0.42
N VAL A 77 -6.26 4.79 -0.75
CA VAL A 77 -6.51 4.05 -1.99
C VAL A 77 -5.28 4.22 -2.87
N VAL A 78 -4.90 3.20 -3.63
CA VAL A 78 -3.86 3.33 -4.65
C VAL A 78 -4.47 2.98 -5.99
N VAL A 79 -4.37 3.88 -6.97
CA VAL A 79 -4.76 3.52 -8.33
C VAL A 79 -3.61 3.66 -9.31
N GLY A 80 -3.47 2.64 -10.16
CA GLY A 80 -2.53 2.65 -11.26
C GLY A 80 -1.92 1.29 -11.52
N THR A 81 -1.21 1.21 -12.63
CA THR A 81 -0.57 -0.03 -13.08
C THR A 81 0.89 -0.03 -12.65
N ARG A 82 1.22 -0.94 -11.74
CA ARG A 82 2.60 -1.17 -11.30
C ARG A 82 3.01 -2.60 -11.56
N ASP A 83 4.32 -2.78 -11.67
CA ASP A 83 4.91 -4.12 -11.70
C ASP A 83 4.92 -4.71 -10.28
N HIS A 84 3.74 -5.12 -9.82
CA HIS A 84 3.57 -5.82 -8.56
C HIS A 84 4.10 -7.25 -8.66
N LYS A 85 3.96 -7.90 -9.82
CA LYS A 85 4.39 -9.29 -10.02
C LYS A 85 5.87 -9.47 -9.71
N SER A 86 6.77 -8.70 -10.36
CA SER A 86 8.21 -8.88 -10.14
C SER A 86 8.61 -8.62 -8.69
N ARG A 87 7.94 -7.65 -8.02
CA ARG A 87 8.21 -7.33 -6.62
C ARG A 87 7.73 -8.41 -5.67
N ILE A 88 6.55 -8.97 -5.90
CA ILE A 88 5.98 -10.04 -5.07
C ILE A 88 6.79 -11.32 -5.23
N GLU A 89 7.17 -11.70 -6.47
CA GLU A 89 8.01 -12.88 -6.68
C GLU A 89 9.36 -12.78 -6.00
N ALA A 90 10.03 -11.62 -6.08
CA ALA A 90 11.28 -11.40 -5.35
C ALA A 90 11.09 -11.50 -3.83
N ALA A 91 9.99 -10.96 -3.29
CA ALA A 91 9.69 -11.06 -1.87
C ALA A 91 9.36 -12.50 -1.43
N LEU A 92 8.70 -13.30 -2.28
CA LEU A 92 8.40 -14.70 -2.02
C LEU A 92 9.66 -15.58 -1.96
N VAL A 93 10.63 -15.33 -2.85
CA VAL A 93 11.94 -16.00 -2.80
C VAL A 93 12.64 -15.67 -1.48
N ASN A 94 12.78 -14.38 -1.16
CA ASN A 94 13.40 -13.95 0.10
C ASN A 94 12.69 -14.52 1.33
N PHE A 95 11.37 -14.61 1.30
CA PHE A 95 10.57 -15.20 2.37
C PHE A 95 10.89 -16.68 2.58
N ALA A 96 10.89 -17.48 1.51
CA ALA A 96 11.17 -18.91 1.57
C ALA A 96 12.63 -19.23 1.95
N GLU A 97 13.59 -18.42 1.48
CA GLU A 97 15.02 -18.65 1.68
C GLU A 97 15.54 -18.11 3.01
N LEU A 98 15.26 -16.83 3.33
CA LEU A 98 15.85 -16.17 4.50
C LEU A 98 15.18 -16.59 5.81
N ARG A 99 13.87 -16.87 5.77
CA ARG A 99 13.09 -17.31 6.94
C ARG A 99 13.19 -16.40 8.16
N THR A 100 13.22 -15.08 7.95
CA THR A 100 13.29 -14.08 9.00
C THR A 100 12.00 -13.28 9.16
N GLU A 101 11.85 -12.62 10.30
CA GLU A 101 10.77 -11.66 10.56
C GLU A 101 10.78 -10.51 9.55
N GLU A 102 11.96 -10.08 9.12
CA GLU A 102 12.14 -9.01 8.12
C GLU A 102 11.62 -9.45 6.75
N SER A 103 11.94 -10.68 6.31
CA SER A 103 11.46 -11.19 5.02
C SER A 103 9.94 -11.40 5.04
N ARG A 104 9.37 -11.85 6.16
CA ARG A 104 7.91 -11.89 6.37
C ARG A 104 7.30 -10.50 6.25
N ARG A 105 7.82 -9.52 7.01
CA ARG A 105 7.33 -8.13 6.97
C ARG A 105 7.43 -7.54 5.57
N GLN A 106 8.53 -7.78 4.85
CA GLN A 106 8.71 -7.31 3.48
C GLN A 106 7.66 -7.91 2.52
N LEU A 107 7.39 -9.22 2.63
CA LEU A 107 6.39 -9.90 1.82
C LEU A 107 4.99 -9.35 2.08
N VAL A 108 4.56 -9.31 3.34
CA VAL A 108 3.25 -8.79 3.77
C VAL A 108 3.06 -7.36 3.26
N ARG A 109 4.05 -6.48 3.48
CA ARG A 109 3.99 -5.09 3.01
C ARG A 109 3.90 -4.98 1.49
N THR A 110 4.64 -5.82 0.76
CA THR A 110 4.62 -5.81 -0.71
C THR A 110 3.27 -6.24 -1.26
N MET A 111 2.64 -7.24 -0.65
CA MET A 111 1.30 -7.69 -1.02
C MET A 111 0.23 -6.68 -0.63
N ARG A 112 0.26 -6.11 0.59
CA ARG A 112 -0.72 -5.10 1.01
C ARG A 112 -0.68 -3.84 0.15
N ILE A 113 0.49 -3.36 -0.27
CA ILE A 113 0.58 -2.25 -1.25
C ILE A 113 -0.18 -2.58 -2.55
N MET A 114 -0.13 -3.84 -3.00
CA MET A 114 -0.89 -4.29 -4.16
C MET A 114 -2.38 -4.37 -3.85
N LEU A 115 -2.78 -4.83 -2.66
CA LEU A 115 -4.17 -4.90 -2.23
C LEU A 115 -4.85 -3.52 -2.09
N LEU A 116 -4.09 -2.44 -1.86
CA LEU A 116 -4.63 -1.06 -1.86
C LEU A 116 -5.32 -0.66 -3.18
N GLN A 117 -5.05 -1.37 -4.29
CA GLN A 117 -5.73 -1.16 -5.58
C GLN A 117 -7.10 -1.85 -5.68
N TYR A 118 -7.40 -2.74 -4.74
CA TYR A 118 -8.67 -3.44 -4.58
C TYR A 118 -9.41 -2.94 -3.34
N HIS A 119 -9.22 -1.66 -3.00
CA HIS A 119 -9.90 -1.02 -1.90
C HIS A 119 -11.42 -0.98 -2.13
N GLY A 120 -12.22 -1.20 -1.08
CA GLY A 120 -13.69 -1.28 -1.18
C GLY A 120 -14.36 -0.06 -1.82
N ALA A 121 -13.74 1.12 -1.71
CA ALA A 121 -14.17 2.34 -2.39
C ALA A 121 -14.24 2.23 -3.93
N LEU A 122 -13.59 1.23 -4.53
CA LEU A 122 -13.58 1.01 -5.97
C LEU A 122 -14.52 -0.13 -6.40
N LEU A 123 -15.06 -0.91 -5.44
CA LEU A 123 -15.81 -2.14 -5.71
C LEU A 123 -17.11 -1.87 -6.49
N GLU A 124 -17.87 -0.85 -6.10
CA GLU A 124 -19.15 -0.52 -6.75
C GLU A 124 -18.99 -0.09 -8.21
N SER A 125 -17.81 0.44 -8.57
CA SER A 125 -17.48 0.81 -9.95
C SER A 125 -16.95 -0.33 -10.82
N ALA A 126 -16.74 -1.50 -10.22
CA ALA A 126 -16.16 -2.65 -10.91
C ALA A 126 -17.20 -3.29 -11.84
N ASP A 127 -16.79 -3.57 -13.08
CA ASP A 127 -17.56 -4.46 -13.97
C ASP A 127 -17.43 -5.92 -13.49
N GLN A 128 -18.14 -6.86 -14.15
CA GLN A 128 -18.09 -8.29 -13.77
C GLN A 128 -16.65 -8.84 -13.70
N LYS A 129 -15.76 -8.38 -14.59
CA LYS A 129 -14.35 -8.76 -14.59
C LYS A 129 -13.60 -8.15 -13.40
N GLY A 130 -13.87 -6.89 -13.08
CA GLY A 130 -13.38 -6.22 -11.89
C GLY A 130 -13.79 -6.97 -10.62
N SER A 131 -15.07 -7.35 -10.49
CA SER A 131 -15.57 -8.12 -9.33
C SER A 131 -14.76 -9.39 -9.07
N SER A 132 -14.46 -10.17 -10.12
CA SER A 132 -13.63 -11.38 -9.98
C SER A 132 -12.20 -11.09 -9.48
N ALA A 133 -11.66 -9.89 -9.77
CA ALA A 133 -10.36 -9.47 -9.27
C ALA A 133 -10.43 -9.04 -7.80
N PHE A 134 -11.52 -8.43 -7.35
CA PHE A 134 -11.77 -8.18 -5.92
C PHE A 134 -11.91 -9.48 -5.13
N ASP A 135 -12.64 -10.47 -5.65
CA ASP A 135 -12.76 -11.78 -5.01
C ASP A 135 -11.39 -12.46 -4.87
N ALA A 136 -10.58 -12.41 -5.92
CA ALA A 136 -9.21 -12.93 -5.88
C ALA A 136 -8.31 -12.15 -4.91
N ALA A 137 -8.51 -10.83 -4.76
CA ALA A 137 -7.80 -10.01 -3.80
C ALA A 137 -8.18 -10.35 -2.35
N SER A 138 -9.47 -10.63 -2.09
CA SER A 138 -9.96 -11.11 -0.79
C SER A 138 -9.27 -12.41 -0.38
N ASN A 139 -9.18 -13.38 -1.30
CA ASN A 139 -8.49 -14.65 -1.04
C ASN A 139 -7.00 -14.45 -0.69
N VAL A 140 -6.34 -13.45 -1.29
CA VAL A 140 -4.95 -13.11 -0.96
C VAL A 140 -4.84 -12.48 0.43
N ASP A 141 -5.78 -11.60 0.80
CA ASP A 141 -5.79 -10.98 2.12
C ASP A 141 -6.04 -12.00 3.24
N GLU A 142 -6.92 -12.97 3.01
CA GLU A 142 -7.11 -14.11 3.92
C GLU A 142 -5.83 -14.95 4.08
N ALA A 143 -5.16 -15.26 2.96
CA ALA A 143 -3.90 -16.01 2.99
C ALA A 143 -2.75 -15.25 3.69
N LEU A 144 -2.79 -13.91 3.73
CA LEU A 144 -1.84 -13.11 4.50
C LEU A 144 -1.98 -13.33 6.01
N MET A 145 -3.18 -13.62 6.51
CA MET A 145 -3.40 -13.89 7.94
C MET A 145 -2.65 -15.15 8.39
N GLU A 146 -2.57 -16.18 7.54
CA GLU A 146 -1.77 -17.38 7.82
C GLU A 146 -0.27 -17.04 7.89
N ILE A 147 0.24 -16.20 6.99
CA ILE A 147 1.64 -15.78 6.99
C ILE A 147 2.01 -15.01 8.27
N GLU A 148 1.15 -14.11 8.73
CA GLU A 148 1.43 -13.27 9.90
C GLU A 148 1.62 -14.08 11.19
N SER A 149 0.96 -15.24 11.29
CA SER A 149 1.02 -16.14 12.46
C SER A 149 1.97 -17.33 12.28
N ALA A 150 2.55 -17.51 11.09
CA ALA A 150 3.33 -18.70 10.75
C ALA A 150 4.72 -18.77 11.40
N SER A 151 5.15 -20.01 11.65
CA SER A 151 6.52 -20.29 12.08
C SER A 151 7.50 -20.23 10.90
N PRO A 152 8.79 -19.87 11.12
CA PRO A 152 9.80 -19.85 10.04
C PRO A 152 9.96 -21.17 9.27
N GLY A 153 9.61 -22.31 9.89
CA GLY A 153 9.67 -23.63 9.24
C GLY A 153 8.65 -23.79 8.11
N ASP A 154 7.51 -23.11 8.21
CA ASP A 154 6.41 -23.21 7.24
C ASP A 154 6.57 -22.28 6.03
N PHE A 155 7.52 -21.34 6.08
CA PHE A 155 7.64 -20.28 5.08
C PHE A 155 7.77 -20.80 3.63
N PRO A 156 8.57 -21.84 3.31
CA PRO A 156 8.63 -22.37 1.95
C PRO A 156 7.29 -22.93 1.46
N ARG A 157 6.55 -23.65 2.32
CA ARG A 157 5.21 -24.19 2.00
C ARG A 157 4.22 -23.05 1.75
N LEU A 158 4.24 -22.04 2.61
CA LEU A 158 3.37 -20.87 2.51
C LEU A 158 3.69 -20.02 1.27
N ALA A 159 4.96 -19.91 0.88
CA ALA A 159 5.34 -19.22 -0.34
C ALA A 159 4.70 -19.86 -1.58
N GLU A 160 4.70 -21.19 -1.69
CA GLU A 160 4.04 -21.91 -2.78
C GLU A 160 2.51 -21.78 -2.74
N MET A 161 1.93 -21.86 -1.54
CA MET A 161 0.51 -21.61 -1.36
C MET A 161 0.13 -20.20 -1.87
N ILE A 162 0.86 -19.16 -1.46
CA ILE A 162 0.61 -17.79 -1.89
C ILE A 162 0.79 -17.62 -3.40
N ARG A 163 1.81 -18.23 -4.00
CA ARG A 163 1.96 -18.25 -5.46
C ARG A 163 0.72 -18.81 -6.15
N SER A 164 0.11 -19.85 -5.58
CA SER A 164 -1.11 -20.44 -6.14
C SER A 164 -2.30 -19.48 -6.06
N VAL A 165 -2.49 -18.80 -4.93
CA VAL A 165 -3.59 -17.84 -4.70
C VAL A 165 -3.41 -16.58 -5.55
N LEU A 166 -2.17 -16.18 -5.87
CA LEU A 166 -1.89 -15.01 -6.70
C LEU A 166 -2.12 -15.20 -8.21
N LYS A 167 -2.23 -16.46 -8.69
CA LYS A 167 -2.39 -16.74 -10.14
C LYS A 167 -3.52 -15.95 -10.81
N PRO A 168 -4.73 -15.84 -10.23
CA PRO A 168 -5.83 -15.07 -10.84
C PRO A 168 -5.50 -13.58 -10.96
N LEU A 169 -4.86 -12.98 -9.94
CA LEU A 169 -4.48 -11.57 -9.95
C LEU A 169 -3.36 -11.27 -10.96
N TYR A 170 -2.37 -12.16 -11.06
CA TYR A 170 -1.29 -12.01 -12.04
C TYR A 170 -1.78 -12.01 -13.49
N ALA A 171 -2.86 -12.71 -13.79
CA ALA A 171 -3.48 -12.68 -15.11
C ALA A 171 -4.09 -11.30 -15.42
N GLN A 172 -4.54 -10.56 -14.41
CA GLN A 172 -5.17 -9.24 -14.56
C GLN A 172 -4.15 -8.09 -14.67
N PHE A 173 -2.96 -8.22 -14.08
CA PHE A 173 -1.91 -7.16 -14.10
C PHE A 173 -1.41 -6.75 -15.49
N LYS A 174 -1.66 -7.54 -16.53
CA LYS A 174 -1.25 -7.23 -17.91
C LYS A 174 -2.06 -6.11 -18.56
N ARG A 175 -3.14 -5.64 -17.92
CA ARG A 175 -4.01 -4.61 -18.51
C ARG A 175 -3.52 -3.24 -18.09
N THR A 176 -3.09 -2.43 -19.06
CA THR A 176 -2.96 -0.99 -18.89
C THR A 176 -4.37 -0.43 -18.73
N VAL A 177 -4.78 -0.11 -17.51
CA VAL A 177 -6.12 0.42 -17.26
C VAL A 177 -5.99 1.91 -17.01
N THR A 178 -6.46 2.70 -17.97
CA THR A 178 -6.87 4.08 -17.69
C THR A 178 -8.00 4.04 -16.69
N LEU A 179 -7.94 4.90 -15.67
CA LEU A 179 -9.00 5.10 -14.70
C LEU A 179 -10.35 5.28 -15.40
N SER A 180 -11.34 4.48 -15.05
CA SER A 180 -12.69 4.62 -15.58
C SER A 180 -13.39 5.82 -14.93
N ILE A 181 -14.38 6.41 -15.62
CA ILE A 181 -15.19 7.49 -15.04
C ILE A 181 -15.91 7.00 -13.76
N GLY A 182 -16.33 5.74 -13.73
CA GLY A 182 -16.93 5.13 -12.53
C GLY A 182 -15.97 5.10 -11.34
N GLN A 183 -14.71 4.73 -11.57
CA GLN A 183 -13.68 4.75 -10.53
C GLN A 183 -13.41 6.17 -10.03
N VAL A 184 -13.33 7.16 -10.94
CA VAL A 184 -13.14 8.57 -10.56
C VAL A 184 -14.30 9.07 -9.69
N ARG A 185 -15.55 8.76 -10.05
CA ARG A 185 -16.73 9.13 -9.25
C ARG A 185 -16.73 8.47 -7.88
N SER A 186 -16.41 7.18 -7.82
CA SER A 186 -16.38 6.44 -6.55
C SER A 186 -15.31 6.98 -5.60
N LEU A 187 -14.14 7.38 -6.14
CA LEU A 187 -13.09 8.05 -5.36
C LEU A 187 -13.51 9.44 -4.87
N GLN A 188 -14.22 10.20 -5.69
CA GLN A 188 -14.78 11.49 -5.27
C GLN A 188 -15.80 11.31 -4.14
N GLU A 189 -16.74 10.38 -4.29
CA GLU A 189 -17.73 10.07 -3.25
C GLU A 189 -17.05 9.60 -1.97
N TRP A 190 -16.07 8.71 -2.08
CA TRP A 190 -15.29 8.24 -0.94
C TRP A 190 -14.52 9.37 -0.25
N THR A 191 -13.95 10.33 -0.97
CA THR A 191 -13.26 11.47 -0.30
C THR A 191 -14.23 12.45 0.35
N MET A 192 -15.47 12.55 -0.14
CA MET A 192 -16.51 13.42 0.42
C MET A 192 -17.25 12.82 1.62
N GLN A 193 -17.20 11.51 1.82
CA GLN A 193 -17.79 10.88 3.01
C GLN A 193 -17.05 11.34 4.28
N THR A 194 -17.79 11.88 5.26
CA THR A 194 -17.28 12.14 6.60
C THR A 194 -16.77 10.83 7.22
N SER A 195 -15.46 10.72 7.45
CA SER A 195 -14.91 9.61 8.22
C SER A 195 -15.23 9.83 9.70
N PHE A 196 -15.68 8.78 10.38
CA PHE A 196 -15.67 8.77 11.84
C PHE A 196 -14.21 8.96 12.29
N GLY A 197 -13.93 10.00 13.09
CA GLY A 197 -12.60 10.28 13.62
C GLY A 197 -11.74 11.28 12.84
N ASN A 198 -12.28 12.00 11.85
CA ASN A 198 -11.59 13.08 11.13
C ASN A 198 -10.27 12.64 10.47
N VAL A 199 -10.19 11.36 10.08
CA VAL A 199 -8.99 10.77 9.48
C VAL A 199 -8.89 11.22 8.02
N PRO A 200 -7.77 11.83 7.60
CA PRO A 200 -7.58 12.27 6.22
C PRO A 200 -7.55 11.07 5.27
N ARG A 201 -8.15 11.23 4.09
CA ARG A 201 -8.22 10.20 3.04
C ARG A 201 -7.26 10.54 1.91
N PHE A 202 -6.56 9.54 1.38
CA PHE A 202 -5.55 9.70 0.33
C PHE A 202 -5.84 8.78 -0.86
N ILE A 203 -5.56 9.27 -2.06
CA ILE A 203 -5.63 8.54 -3.34
C ILE A 203 -4.24 8.55 -3.99
#